data_AF-A0A9E4WP52-F1
#
_entry.id   AF-A0A9E4WP52-F1
#
_cell.length_a   1.000
_cell.length_b   1.000
_cell.length_c   1.000
_cell.angle_alpha   90.00
_cell.angle_beta   90.00
_cell.angle_gamma   90.00
#
_symmetry.space_group_name_H-M   'P 1'
#
loop_
_entity.id
_entity.type
_entity.pdbx_description
1 polymer ?
#
loop_
_entity_poly.entity_id
_entity_poly.type
_entity_poly.pdbx_seq_one_letter_code
_entity_poly.pdbx_strand_id
1 'polypeptide(L)'
;STKAVPCSSADWPDGHIRWRHYFGLLPSNPRCANCHRPFAGAGGVSMRMQFGDSFHKSDKNPRFCTGYYFFTSEFPGGVEIRLTMLFVDVRGSTTIAERMNDLEFSQLMNRFHKATIKVLVREDAFIDKLAGDEVTALFIPGLRAKSTPGER
;
A
#
# COMPACT_ATOMS: atom_id res chain seq x y z
N SER A 1 17.85 -27.09 2.36
CA SER A 1 16.89 -27.54 1.33
C SER A 1 15.68 -26.63 1.37
N THR A 2 15.74 -25.53 0.62
CA THR A 2 14.69 -24.53 0.48
C THR A 2 13.60 -25.15 -0.39
N LYS A 3 12.55 -25.70 0.23
CA LYS A 3 11.38 -26.16 -0.51
C LYS A 3 10.82 -24.97 -1.28
N ALA A 4 10.71 -25.11 -2.59
CA ALA A 4 10.12 -24.11 -3.48
C ALA A 4 8.80 -23.61 -2.88
N VAL A 5 8.75 -22.32 -2.59
CA VAL A 5 7.58 -21.67 -2.00
C VAL A 5 6.60 -21.41 -3.17
N PRO A 6 5.33 -21.85 -3.11
CA PRO A 6 4.36 -21.63 -4.18
C PRO A 6 4.08 -20.15 -4.50
N CYS A 7 4.48 -19.25 -3.62
CA CYS A 7 4.39 -17.79 -3.78
C CYS A 7 5.72 -17.15 -4.27
N SER A 8 6.82 -17.91 -4.30
CA SER A 8 8.14 -17.46 -4.76
C SER A 8 8.79 -18.53 -5.67
N SER A 9 8.06 -19.01 -6.67
CA SER A 9 8.67 -19.86 -7.68
C SER A 9 9.79 -19.09 -8.39
N ALA A 10 10.89 -19.78 -8.71
CA ALA A 10 12.01 -19.25 -9.48
C ALA A 10 11.57 -18.67 -10.85
N ASP A 11 10.41 -19.07 -11.35
CA ASP A 11 9.78 -18.62 -12.60
C ASP A 11 8.88 -17.38 -12.39
N TRP A 12 9.39 -16.33 -11.74
CA TRP A 12 8.68 -15.05 -11.70
C TRP A 12 8.77 -14.37 -13.07
N PRO A 13 7.66 -13.90 -13.70
CA PRO A 13 6.30 -13.73 -13.16
C PRO A 13 5.29 -14.87 -13.46
N ASP A 14 5.60 -15.82 -14.34
CA ASP A 14 4.62 -16.76 -14.91
C ASP A 14 4.11 -17.82 -13.91
N GLY A 15 4.98 -18.27 -13.00
CA GLY A 15 4.61 -19.23 -11.96
C GLY A 15 3.60 -18.66 -10.95
N HIS A 16 3.72 -17.37 -10.62
CA HIS A 16 2.83 -16.70 -9.66
C HIS A 16 1.39 -16.61 -10.18
N ILE A 17 1.21 -16.30 -11.47
CA ILE A 17 -0.12 -16.16 -12.10
C ILE A 17 -0.87 -17.49 -12.11
N ARG A 18 -0.17 -18.59 -12.46
CA ARG A 18 -0.75 -19.94 -12.49
C ARG A 18 -1.25 -20.37 -11.11
N TRP A 19 -0.41 -20.22 -10.07
CA TRP A 19 -0.80 -20.59 -8.70
C TRP A 19 -1.93 -19.72 -8.15
N ARG A 20 -1.94 -18.42 -8.46
CA ARG A 20 -3.03 -17.51 -8.08
C ARG A 20 -4.38 -17.95 -8.66
N HIS A 21 -4.40 -18.45 -9.89
CA HIS A 21 -5.62 -19.00 -10.49
C HIS A 21 -6.10 -20.25 -9.75
N TYR A 22 -5.23 -21.24 -9.55
CA TYR A 22 -5.59 -22.47 -8.83
C TYR A 22 -6.04 -22.22 -7.39
N PHE A 23 -5.34 -21.35 -6.66
CA PHE A 23 -5.73 -21.00 -5.29
C PHE A 23 -7.03 -20.20 -5.24
N GLY A 24 -7.34 -19.44 -6.29
CA GLY A 24 -8.62 -18.74 -6.46
C GLY A 24 -9.82 -19.69 -6.59
N LEU A 25 -9.63 -20.88 -7.16
CA LEU A 25 -10.70 -21.88 -7.34
C LEU A 25 -11.10 -22.57 -6.05
N LEU A 26 -10.21 -22.66 -5.06
CA LEU A 26 -10.53 -23.29 -3.78
C LEU A 26 -11.51 -22.43 -2.99
N PRO A 27 -12.61 -22.98 -2.45
CA PRO A 27 -13.56 -22.22 -1.66
C PRO A 27 -12.93 -21.76 -0.34
N SER A 28 -13.33 -20.58 0.14
CA SER A 28 -13.07 -19.95 1.47
C SER A 28 -12.38 -18.57 1.42
N ASN A 29 -12.86 -17.64 2.25
CA ASN A 29 -12.25 -16.36 2.59
C ASN A 29 -11.90 -16.35 4.10
N PRO A 30 -10.97 -15.51 4.58
CA PRO A 30 -10.15 -14.54 3.83
C PRO A 30 -8.97 -15.18 3.07
N ARG A 31 -8.44 -14.48 2.07
CA ARG A 31 -7.35 -14.94 1.20
C ARG A 31 -6.16 -13.98 1.20
N CYS A 32 -4.99 -14.50 0.81
CA CYS A 32 -3.83 -13.67 0.50
C CYS A 32 -4.13 -12.77 -0.71
N ALA A 33 -3.90 -11.46 -0.59
CA ALA A 33 -4.12 -10.50 -1.68
C ALA A 33 -3.22 -10.73 -2.90
N ASN A 34 -2.02 -11.32 -2.70
CA ASN A 34 -1.07 -11.61 -3.76
C ASN A 34 -1.36 -12.97 -4.44
N CYS A 35 -1.25 -14.07 -3.71
CA CYS A 35 -1.37 -15.42 -4.29
C CYS A 35 -2.77 -16.05 -4.18
N HIS A 36 -3.77 -15.39 -3.59
CA HIS A 36 -5.15 -15.93 -3.42
C HIS A 36 -5.30 -17.19 -2.54
N ARG A 37 -4.25 -17.61 -1.83
CA ARG A 37 -4.34 -18.72 -0.87
C ARG A 37 -5.39 -18.45 0.21
N PRO A 38 -6.35 -19.37 0.46
CA PRO A 38 -7.30 -19.25 1.56
C PRO A 38 -6.63 -19.46 2.92
N PHE A 39 -7.00 -18.64 3.91
CA PHE A 39 -6.50 -18.73 5.28
C PHE A 39 -7.44 -19.50 6.22
N ALA A 40 -8.69 -19.70 5.83
CA ALA A 40 -9.74 -20.29 6.66
C ALA A 40 -10.59 -21.28 5.87
N GLY A 41 -11.52 -21.94 6.56
CA GLY A 41 -12.46 -22.90 5.97
C GLY A 41 -11.79 -24.13 5.38
N ALA A 42 -12.54 -24.89 4.59
CA ALA A 42 -12.07 -26.13 3.97
C ALA A 42 -10.84 -25.92 3.08
N GLY A 43 -10.79 -24.79 2.36
CA GLY A 43 -9.63 -24.43 1.53
C GLY A 43 -8.38 -24.11 2.37
N GLY A 44 -8.54 -23.50 3.54
CA GLY A 44 -7.44 -23.27 4.47
C GLY A 44 -6.89 -24.56 5.07
N VAL A 45 -7.79 -25.49 5.44
CA VAL A 45 -7.41 -26.82 5.95
C VAL A 45 -6.70 -27.65 4.88
N SER A 46 -7.22 -27.69 3.65
CA SER A 46 -6.58 -28.41 2.55
C SER A 46 -5.20 -27.84 2.23
N MET A 47 -5.05 -26.51 2.28
CA MET A 47 -3.78 -25.82 2.11
C MET A 47 -2.77 -26.15 3.20
N ARG A 48 -3.22 -26.22 4.46
CA ARG A 48 -2.39 -26.62 5.60
C ARG A 48 -1.95 -28.07 5.48
N MET A 49 -2.82 -28.95 5.00
CA MET A 49 -2.51 -30.36 4.80
C MET A 49 -1.52 -30.60 3.66
N GLN A 50 -1.66 -29.87 2.54
CA GLN A 50 -0.81 -30.04 1.37
C GLN A 50 0.55 -29.30 1.47
N PHE A 51 0.58 -28.14 2.14
CA PHE A 51 1.76 -27.26 2.18
C PHE A 51 2.30 -26.97 3.59
N GLY A 52 1.71 -27.58 4.63
CA GLY A 52 2.11 -27.39 6.02
C GLY A 52 1.79 -26.02 6.61
N ASP A 53 2.31 -25.80 7.82
CA ASP A 53 2.08 -24.61 8.66
C ASP A 53 2.97 -23.42 8.31
N SER A 54 3.92 -23.61 7.39
CA SER A 54 4.86 -22.56 6.96
C SER A 54 4.19 -21.35 6.29
N PHE A 55 2.87 -21.40 6.10
CA PHE A 55 2.09 -20.45 5.35
C PHE A 55 0.81 -20.05 6.10
N HIS A 56 0.99 -19.06 6.96
CA HIS A 56 -0.06 -18.43 7.76
C HIS A 56 -0.16 -16.94 7.39
N LYS A 57 -1.09 -16.22 8.01
CA LYS A 57 -1.18 -14.77 7.84
C LYS A 57 0.12 -14.12 8.33
N SER A 58 0.59 -13.09 7.62
CA SER A 58 1.74 -12.31 8.05
C SER A 58 1.38 -11.43 9.25
N ASP A 59 2.28 -11.35 10.23
CA ASP A 59 2.13 -10.47 11.40
C ASP A 59 2.21 -8.99 11.02
N LYS A 60 2.92 -8.64 9.95
CA LYS A 60 3.04 -7.25 9.48
C LYS A 60 1.83 -6.78 8.69
N ASN A 61 1.18 -7.68 7.94
CA ASN A 61 -0.05 -7.37 7.23
C ASN A 61 -0.91 -8.64 7.06
N PRO A 62 -2.01 -8.76 7.83
CA PRO A 62 -2.88 -9.94 7.81
C PRO A 62 -3.57 -10.23 6.46
N ARG A 63 -3.49 -9.32 5.47
CA ARG A 63 -3.98 -9.56 4.10
C ARG A 63 -3.00 -10.38 3.25
N PHE A 64 -1.77 -10.57 3.70
CA PHE A 64 -0.74 -11.33 3.00
C PHE A 64 -0.30 -12.57 3.78
N CYS A 65 0.20 -13.58 3.08
CA CYS A 65 0.78 -14.77 3.71
C CYS A 65 2.26 -14.54 4.05
N THR A 66 2.80 -15.35 4.97
CA THR A 66 4.23 -15.34 5.32
C THR A 66 5.15 -15.58 4.12
N GLY A 67 4.73 -16.38 3.14
CA GLY A 67 5.50 -16.60 1.90
C GLY A 67 5.66 -15.33 1.05
N TYR A 68 4.60 -14.52 0.93
CA TYR A 68 4.69 -13.22 0.26
C TYR A 68 5.56 -12.25 1.06
N TYR A 69 5.37 -12.21 2.38
CA TYR A 69 6.17 -11.36 3.25
C TYR A 69 7.67 -11.68 3.15
N PHE A 70 8.04 -12.95 3.20
CA PHE A 70 9.42 -13.40 2.99
C PHE A 70 9.95 -12.97 1.63
N PHE A 71 9.16 -13.22 0.56
CA PHE A 71 9.55 -12.82 -0.78
C PHE A 71 9.79 -11.31 -0.91
N THR A 72 8.88 -10.47 -0.42
CA THR A 72 9.05 -9.00 -0.48
C THR A 72 10.17 -8.49 0.43
N SER A 73 10.55 -9.26 1.46
CA SER A 73 11.67 -8.90 2.33
C SER A 73 13.01 -9.28 1.72
N GLU A 74 13.08 -10.42 1.03
CA GLU A 74 14.30 -10.94 0.38
C GLU A 74 14.56 -10.27 -0.97
N PHE A 75 13.49 -10.02 -1.73
CA PHE A 75 13.51 -9.35 -3.03
C PHE A 75 12.71 -8.06 -2.92
N PRO A 76 13.28 -7.01 -2.29
CA PRO A 76 12.68 -5.69 -2.36
C PRO A 76 12.67 -5.24 -3.82
N GLY A 77 11.52 -5.41 -4.46
CA GLY A 77 11.28 -4.90 -5.80
C GLY A 77 11.19 -3.38 -5.75
N GLY A 78 11.77 -2.74 -6.75
CA GLY A 78 11.51 -1.35 -7.09
C GLY A 78 11.07 -1.32 -8.54
N VAL A 79 10.10 -0.48 -8.84
CA VAL A 79 9.79 -0.15 -10.22
C VAL A 79 10.05 1.33 -10.41
N GLU A 80 10.81 1.67 -11.43
CA GLU A 80 10.89 3.05 -11.87
C GLU A 80 9.60 3.37 -12.60
N ILE A 81 8.77 4.18 -11.96
CA ILE A 81 7.53 4.68 -12.55
C ILE A 81 7.67 6.16 -12.80
N ARG A 82 7.24 6.59 -13.99
CA ARG A 82 7.03 8.01 -14.26
C ARG A 82 5.79 8.46 -13.48
N LEU A 83 6.01 9.23 -12.43
CA LEU A 83 4.97 9.85 -11.62
C LEU A 83 5.06 11.38 -11.69
N THR A 84 4.05 12.06 -11.17
CA THR A 84 4.09 13.51 -10.99
C THR A 84 4.20 13.84 -9.50
N MET A 85 5.10 14.74 -9.14
CA MET A 85 5.27 15.23 -7.77
C MET A 85 4.83 16.68 -7.69
N LEU A 86 4.02 17.01 -6.70
CA LEU A 86 3.51 18.35 -6.44
C LEU A 86 4.08 18.83 -5.10
N PHE A 87 4.69 20.02 -5.15
CA PHE A 87 5.14 20.77 -3.98
C PHE A 87 4.22 21.98 -3.78
N VAL A 88 3.72 22.15 -2.58
CA VAL A 88 2.88 23.28 -2.18
C VAL A 88 3.51 23.92 -0.95
N ASP A 89 3.81 25.20 -1.03
CA ASP A 89 4.47 25.96 0.03
C ASP A 89 3.75 27.29 0.30
N VAL A 90 3.74 27.74 1.55
CA VAL A 90 3.14 29.02 1.94
C VAL A 90 4.13 30.16 1.72
N ARG A 91 3.86 30.99 0.70
CA ARG A 91 4.71 32.16 0.38
C ARG A 91 4.89 33.08 1.58
N GLY A 92 6.15 33.38 1.91
CA GLY A 92 6.50 34.29 3.00
C GLY A 92 6.21 33.74 4.39
N SER A 93 6.01 32.43 4.52
CA SER A 93 5.85 31.69 5.78
C SER A 93 6.86 32.09 6.85
N THR A 94 8.14 32.26 6.50
CA THR A 94 9.19 32.66 7.45
C THR A 94 8.94 34.03 8.04
N THR A 95 8.61 35.02 7.21
CA THR A 95 8.27 36.37 7.69
C THR A 95 6.97 36.39 8.49
N ILE A 96 6.03 35.51 8.16
CA ILE A 96 4.79 35.32 8.92
C ILE A 96 5.13 34.73 10.30
N ALA A 97 5.97 33.69 10.36
CA ALA A 97 6.42 33.03 11.58
C ALA A 97 7.17 33.99 12.52
N GLU A 98 8.05 34.83 11.98
CA GLU A 98 8.81 35.82 12.76
C GLU A 98 7.92 36.87 13.45
N ARG A 99 6.69 37.07 12.98
CA ARG A 99 5.77 38.11 13.46
C ARG A 99 4.66 37.58 14.36
N MET A 100 4.60 36.26 14.59
CA MET A 100 3.56 35.63 15.39
C MET A 100 4.15 34.65 16.40
N ASN A 101 3.37 34.29 17.41
CA ASN A 101 3.82 33.25 18.34
C ASN A 101 3.64 31.85 17.74
N ASP A 102 4.38 30.87 18.27
CA ASP A 102 4.41 29.50 17.77
C ASP A 102 3.03 28.83 17.71
N LEU A 103 2.14 29.16 18.66
CA LEU A 103 0.79 28.59 18.71
C LEU A 103 -0.06 29.11 17.55
N GLU A 104 -0.02 30.41 17.29
CA GLU A 104 -0.73 31.04 16.17
C GLU A 104 -0.22 30.53 14.82
N PHE A 105 1.10 30.39 14.68
CA PHE A 105 1.71 29.82 13.47
C PHE A 105 1.27 28.37 13.25
N SER A 106 1.35 27.53 14.30
CA SER A 106 0.90 26.14 14.23
C SER A 106 -0.58 26.01 13.88
N GLN A 107 -1.44 26.88 14.41
CA GLN A 107 -2.86 26.91 14.04
C GLN A 107 -3.08 27.31 12.58
N LEU A 108 -2.33 28.29 12.08
CA LEU A 108 -2.37 28.69 10.67
C LEU A 108 -1.93 27.54 9.76
N MET A 109 -0.79 26.90 10.06
CA MET A 109 -0.28 25.75 9.30
C MET A 109 -1.25 24.57 9.35
N ASN A 110 -1.88 24.30 10.49
CA ASN A 110 -2.92 23.27 10.58
C ASN A 110 -4.13 23.54 9.68
N ARG A 111 -4.55 24.80 9.53
CA ARG A 111 -5.63 25.15 8.59
C ARG A 111 -5.19 24.96 7.14
N PHE A 112 -3.96 25.39 6.81
CA PHE A 112 -3.36 25.18 5.49
C PHE A 112 -3.28 23.69 5.15
N HIS A 113 -2.69 22.86 6.04
CA HIS A 113 -2.62 21.41 5.85
C HIS A 113 -3.98 20.78 5.64
N LYS A 114 -4.99 21.12 6.47
CA LYS A 114 -6.35 20.59 6.30
C LYS A 114 -6.95 20.93 4.94
N ALA A 115 -6.78 22.16 4.47
CA ALA A 115 -7.28 22.58 3.16
C ALA A 115 -6.57 21.84 2.02
N THR A 116 -5.24 21.77 2.08
CA THR A 116 -4.40 21.11 1.06
C THR A 116 -4.67 19.60 1.01
N ILE A 117 -4.66 18.92 2.17
CA ILE A 117 -4.96 17.48 2.29
C ILE A 117 -6.35 17.17 1.71
N LYS A 118 -7.36 17.99 2.01
CA LYS A 118 -8.72 17.79 1.48
C LYS A 118 -8.76 17.78 -0.05
N VAL A 119 -8.03 18.69 -0.69
CA VAL A 119 -7.94 18.74 -2.16
C VAL A 119 -7.12 17.57 -2.68
N LEU A 120 -5.95 17.31 -2.11
CA LEU A 120 -5.06 16.23 -2.54
C LEU A 120 -5.74 14.85 -2.47
N VAL A 121 -6.43 14.55 -1.37
CA VAL A 121 -7.19 13.30 -1.21
C VAL A 121 -8.31 13.20 -2.24
N ARG A 122 -9.00 14.31 -2.54
CA ARG A 122 -10.06 14.33 -3.56
C ARG A 122 -9.53 14.03 -4.96
N GLU A 123 -8.31 14.47 -5.28
CA GLU A 123 -7.67 14.27 -6.58
C GLU A 123 -6.83 12.96 -6.65
N ASP A 124 -7.01 12.05 -5.69
CA ASP A 124 -6.27 10.80 -5.56
C ASP A 124 -4.74 10.95 -5.45
N ALA A 125 -4.26 12.07 -4.89
CA ALA A 125 -2.85 12.25 -4.64
C ALA A 125 -2.42 11.49 -3.39
N PHE A 126 -1.26 10.84 -3.45
CA PHE A 126 -0.62 10.22 -2.30
C PHE A 126 0.19 11.27 -1.54
N ILE A 127 -0.19 11.58 -0.31
CA ILE A 127 0.52 12.57 0.53
C ILE A 127 1.81 11.92 1.03
N ASP A 128 2.94 12.49 0.62
CA ASP A 128 4.27 11.98 0.98
C ASP A 128 4.78 12.61 2.27
N LYS A 129 4.68 13.95 2.38
CA LYS A 129 5.22 14.69 3.53
C LYS A 129 4.43 15.97 3.82
N LEU A 130 4.36 16.29 5.11
CA LEU A 130 3.94 17.58 5.65
C LEU A 130 5.11 18.12 6.50
N ALA A 131 5.65 19.28 6.17
CA ALA A 131 6.84 19.82 6.82
C ALA A 131 6.73 21.34 6.99
N GLY A 132 6.33 21.79 8.17
CA GLY A 132 6.19 23.21 8.46
C GLY A 132 5.11 23.87 7.62
N ASP A 133 5.54 24.58 6.59
CA ASP A 133 4.80 25.31 5.56
C ASP A 133 4.68 24.56 4.22
N GLU A 134 5.38 23.44 4.09
CA GLU A 134 5.44 22.63 2.88
C GLU A 134 4.53 21.39 2.95
N VAL A 135 3.85 21.11 1.85
CA VAL A 135 3.16 19.85 1.57
C VAL A 135 3.67 19.27 0.26
N THR A 136 4.03 17.99 0.30
CA THR A 136 4.48 17.23 -0.87
C THR A 136 3.53 16.07 -1.14
N ALA A 137 3.15 15.92 -2.41
CA ALA A 137 2.23 14.87 -2.87
C ALA A 137 2.68 14.22 -4.18
N LEU A 138 2.32 12.95 -4.36
CA LEU A 138 2.66 12.14 -5.51
C LEU A 138 1.39 11.68 -6.23
N PHE A 139 1.33 11.90 -7.54
CA PHE A 139 0.33 11.32 -8.42
C PHE A 139 0.91 10.07 -9.08
N ILE A 140 0.60 8.93 -8.47
CA ILE A 140 1.11 7.61 -8.86
C ILE A 140 0.14 6.99 -9.87
N PRO A 141 0.58 6.67 -11.10
CA PRO A 141 -0.25 5.96 -12.07
C PRO A 141 -0.78 4.64 -11.49
N GLY A 142 -2.09 4.43 -11.52
CA GLY A 142 -2.74 3.22 -11.01
C GLY A 142 -3.11 3.23 -9.53
N LEU A 143 -2.72 4.25 -8.76
CA LEU A 143 -3.16 4.43 -7.36
C LEU A 143 -4.46 5.24 -7.24
N ARG A 144 -5.04 5.71 -8.36
CA ARG A 144 -6.32 6.42 -8.35
C ARG A 144 -7.37 5.55 -7.67
N ALA A 145 -7.90 6.01 -6.53
CA ALA A 145 -9.06 5.35 -5.95
C ALA A 145 -10.14 5.45 -7.02
N LYS A 146 -10.68 4.31 -7.46
CA LYS A 146 -11.85 4.36 -8.34
C LYS A 146 -12.92 5.09 -7.52
N SER A 147 -13.22 6.34 -7.87
CA SER A 147 -14.51 6.91 -7.52
C SER A 147 -15.52 5.90 -8.03
N THR A 148 -16.30 5.31 -7.14
CA THR A 148 -17.44 4.47 -7.49
C THR A 148 -18.21 5.20 -8.60
N PRO A 149 -18.50 4.57 -9.75
CA PRO A 149 -19.31 5.21 -10.77
C PRO A 149 -20.69 5.47 -10.16
N GLY A 150 -20.98 6.72 -9.78
CA GLY A 150 -22.23 7.06 -9.09
C GLY A 150 -22.31 8.44 -8.45
N GLU A 151 -21.20 9.10 -8.11
CA GLU A 151 -21.26 10.44 -7.51
C GLU A 151 -20.62 11.47 -8.46
N ARG A 152 -21.44 12.07 -9.31
CA ARG A 152 -21.16 13.30 -10.05
C ARG A 152 -22.41 14.16 -10.05
#